data_AF-A0A378V2T3-F1
#
_entry.id   AF-A0A378V2T3-F1
#
_cell.length_a   1.000
_cell.length_b   1.000
_cell.length_c   1.000
_cell.angle_alpha   90.00
_cell.angle_beta   90.00
_cell.angle_gamma   90.00
#
_symmetry.space_group_name_H-M   'P 1'
#
loop_
_entity.id
_entity.type
_entity.pdbx_description
1 polymer ?
#
loop_
_entity_poly.entity_id
_entity_poly.type
_entity_poly.pdbx_seq_one_letter_code
_entity_poly.pdbx_strand_id
1 'polypeptide(L)'
;MTNTTEALIDALAAAGVRLDAYVREEREIGDFQFALLDTIALADEQQLRLPKALLSDVRAEFEHRMYFRPESNMRGLVDETLRRVEQRADG
;
A
#
# COMPACT_ATOMS: atom_id res chain seq x y z
N MET A 1 6.72 -16.74 11.19
CA MET A 1 6.03 -15.47 11.54
C MET A 1 5.83 -14.74 10.24
N THR A 2 4.59 -14.52 9.81
CA THR A 2 4.30 -13.81 8.55
C THR A 2 4.67 -12.34 8.70
N ASN A 3 5.35 -11.77 7.72
CA ASN A 3 5.66 -10.34 7.72
C ASN A 3 4.33 -9.55 7.60
N THR A 4 4.10 -8.58 8.51
CA THR A 4 2.86 -7.78 8.52
C THR A 4 2.67 -7.03 7.20
N THR A 5 3.74 -6.47 6.64
CA THR A 5 3.73 -5.73 5.38
C THR A 5 3.36 -6.65 4.21
N GLU A 6 3.93 -7.86 4.16
CA GLU A 6 3.60 -8.87 3.15
C GLU A 6 2.13 -9.29 3.20
N ALA A 7 1.60 -9.52 4.41
CA ALA A 7 0.20 -9.88 4.60
C ALA A 7 -0.76 -8.77 4.13
N LEU A 8 -0.38 -7.51 4.25
CA LEU A 8 -1.17 -6.38 3.76
C LEU A 8 -1.20 -6.32 2.23
N ILE A 9 -0.08 -6.65 1.56
CA ILE A 9 -0.05 -6.74 0.10
C ILE A 9 -1.00 -7.84 -0.38
N ASP A 10 -1.01 -9.00 0.29
CA ASP A 10 -1.95 -10.08 -0.02
C ASP A 10 -3.40 -9.69 0.23
N ALA A 11 -3.68 -8.98 1.32
CA ALA A 11 -5.02 -8.50 1.62
C ALA A 11 -5.52 -7.48 0.58
N LEU A 12 -4.64 -6.58 0.11
CA LEU A 12 -4.93 -5.63 -0.97
C LEU A 12 -5.20 -6.37 -2.29
N ALA A 13 -4.38 -7.37 -2.64
CA ALA A 13 -4.60 -8.20 -3.81
C ALA A 13 -5.94 -8.97 -3.73
N ALA A 14 -6.24 -9.55 -2.58
CA ALA A 14 -7.51 -10.24 -2.32
C ALA A 14 -8.72 -9.29 -2.37
N ALA A 15 -8.53 -8.02 -2.00
CA ALA A 15 -9.53 -6.96 -2.12
C ALA A 15 -9.68 -6.41 -3.55
N GLY A 16 -8.90 -6.92 -4.51
CA GLY A 16 -9.07 -6.65 -5.94
C GLY A 16 -7.95 -5.82 -6.59
N VAL A 17 -6.92 -5.41 -5.83
CA VAL A 17 -5.77 -4.71 -6.41
C VAL A 17 -5.00 -5.65 -7.33
N ARG A 18 -4.92 -5.30 -8.61
CA ARG A 18 -4.13 -6.08 -9.58
C ARG A 18 -2.66 -5.71 -9.43
N LEU A 19 -1.88 -6.62 -8.85
CA LEU A 19 -0.43 -6.47 -8.72
C LEU A 19 0.23 -6.65 -10.09
N ASP A 20 1.10 -5.71 -10.46
CA ASP A 20 1.89 -5.75 -11.68
C ASP A 20 3.14 -6.63 -11.52
N ALA A 21 4.02 -6.63 -12.54
CA ALA A 21 5.25 -7.42 -12.51
C ALA A 21 6.26 -6.87 -11.50
N TYR A 22 6.30 -5.56 -11.29
CA TYR A 22 7.28 -4.90 -10.45
C TYR A 22 7.01 -5.18 -8.97
N VAL A 23 5.75 -5.05 -8.52
CA VAL A 23 5.36 -5.43 -7.15
C VAL A 23 5.64 -6.91 -6.86
N ARG A 24 5.48 -7.80 -7.85
CA ARG A 24 5.79 -9.23 -7.68
C ARG A 24 7.29 -9.47 -7.51
N GLU A 25 8.11 -8.81 -8.32
CA GLU A 25 9.57 -8.88 -8.21
C GLU A 25 10.05 -8.36 -6.84
N GLU A 26 9.54 -7.23 -6.38
CA GLU A 26 9.86 -6.66 -5.07
C GLU A 26 9.51 -7.62 -3.92
N ARG A 27 8.35 -8.29 -4.02
CA ARG A 27 7.98 -9.35 -3.06
C ARG A 27 8.94 -10.54 -3.10
N GLU A 28 9.34 -10.99 -4.29
CA GLU A 28 10.24 -12.13 -4.47
C GLU A 28 11.64 -11.87 -3.87
N ILE A 29 12.14 -10.63 -3.96
CA ILE A 29 13.41 -10.22 -3.34
C ILE A 29 13.27 -9.81 -1.87
N GLY A 30 12.06 -9.82 -1.32
CA GLY A 30 11.77 -9.51 0.07
C GLY A 30 11.68 -8.02 0.40
N ASP A 31 11.56 -7.15 -0.60
CA ASP A 31 11.38 -5.71 -0.42
C ASP A 31 9.90 -5.35 -0.25
N PHE A 32 9.33 -5.80 0.87
CA PHE A 32 7.91 -5.62 1.15
C PHE A 32 7.50 -4.16 1.37
N GLN A 33 8.45 -3.28 1.75
CA GLN A 33 8.14 -1.88 1.94
C GLN A 33 7.78 -1.24 0.60
N PHE A 34 8.65 -1.36 -0.41
CA PHE A 34 8.37 -0.82 -1.72
C PHE A 34 7.19 -1.53 -2.39
N ALA A 35 7.09 -2.85 -2.25
CA ALA A 35 5.95 -3.59 -2.79
C ALA A 35 4.61 -3.09 -2.24
N LEU A 36 4.53 -2.73 -0.94
CA LEU A 36 3.31 -2.18 -0.36
C LEU A 36 3.05 -0.74 -0.85
N LEU A 37 4.07 0.08 -1.01
CA LEU A 37 3.94 1.44 -1.56
C LEU A 37 3.36 1.41 -2.97
N ASP A 38 3.88 0.55 -3.83
CA ASP A 38 3.42 0.43 -5.20
C ASP A 38 2.04 -0.23 -5.28
N THR A 39 1.74 -1.17 -4.37
CA THR A 39 0.37 -1.70 -4.26
C THR A 39 -0.65 -0.62 -3.89
N ILE A 40 -0.29 0.34 -3.02
CA ILE A 40 -1.16 1.50 -2.70
C ILE A 40 -1.34 2.39 -3.94
N ALA A 41 -0.27 2.67 -4.68
CA ALA A 41 -0.34 3.44 -5.92
C ALA A 41 -1.25 2.76 -6.96
N LEU A 42 -1.09 1.45 -7.15
CA LEU A 42 -1.93 0.65 -8.04
C LEU A 42 -3.41 0.68 -7.61
N ALA A 43 -3.72 0.67 -6.31
CA ALA A 43 -5.09 0.82 -5.83
C ALA A 43 -5.70 2.18 -6.20
N ASP A 44 -4.91 3.26 -6.13
CA ASP A 44 -5.32 4.60 -6.54
C ASP A 44 -5.54 4.70 -8.05
N GLU A 45 -4.60 4.20 -8.85
CA GLU A 45 -4.67 4.17 -10.31
C GLU A 45 -5.86 3.36 -10.83
N GLN A 46 -6.14 2.23 -10.19
CA GLN A 46 -7.27 1.36 -10.51
C GLN A 46 -8.60 1.91 -9.96
N GLN A 47 -8.58 3.03 -9.23
CA GLN A 47 -9.74 3.70 -8.64
C GLN A 47 -10.59 2.76 -7.77
N LEU A 48 -9.95 1.84 -7.06
CA LEU A 48 -10.65 0.82 -6.29
C LEU A 48 -11.29 1.39 -5.02
N ARG A 49 -12.44 0.81 -4.66
CA ARG A 49 -13.07 1.00 -3.35
C ARG A 49 -12.68 -0.16 -2.45
N LEU A 50 -11.77 0.09 -1.51
CA LEU A 50 -11.25 -0.93 -0.60
C LEU A 50 -11.97 -0.89 0.75
N PRO A 51 -12.04 -2.01 1.49
CA PRO A 51 -12.64 -2.04 2.82
C PRO A 51 -11.92 -1.09 3.79
N LYS A 52 -12.68 -0.29 4.54
CA LYS A 52 -12.12 0.69 5.52
C LYS A 52 -11.21 0.05 6.57
N ALA A 53 -11.56 -1.15 7.03
CA ALA A 53 -10.74 -1.87 7.99
C ALA A 53 -9.35 -2.17 7.42
N LEU A 54 -9.29 -2.65 6.17
CA LEU A 54 -8.03 -2.91 5.48
C LEU A 54 -7.22 -1.62 5.29
N LEU A 55 -7.87 -0.52 4.89
CA LEU A 55 -7.19 0.77 4.74
C LEU A 55 -6.65 1.31 6.07
N SER A 56 -7.36 1.09 7.18
CA SER A 56 -6.87 1.43 8.52
C SER A 56 -5.60 0.65 8.88
N ASP A 57 -5.51 -0.63 8.53
CA ASP A 57 -4.32 -1.44 8.78
C ASP A 57 -3.14 -0.99 7.91
N VAL A 58 -3.40 -0.70 6.62
CA VAL A 58 -2.40 -0.14 5.69
C VAL A 58 -1.89 1.23 6.18
N ARG A 59 -2.79 2.08 6.66
CA ARG A 59 -2.46 3.38 7.27
C ARG A 59 -1.54 3.22 8.47
N ALA A 60 -1.86 2.30 9.38
CA ALA A 60 -1.03 2.05 10.55
C ALA A 60 0.37 1.55 10.15
N GLU A 61 0.47 0.66 9.17
CA GLU A 61 1.77 0.18 8.68
C GLU A 61 2.59 1.31 8.03
N PHE A 62 1.95 2.16 7.21
CA PHE A 62 2.56 3.34 6.60
C PHE A 62 3.10 4.33 7.64
N GLU A 63 2.36 4.58 8.71
CA GLU A 63 2.75 5.56 9.73
C GLU A 63 3.83 5.05 10.69
N HIS A 64 3.82 3.76 11.01
CA HIS A 64 4.62 3.22 12.11
C HIS A 64 5.82 2.37 11.69
N ARG A 65 5.81 1.82 10.47
CA ARG A 65 6.84 0.87 10.04
C ARG A 65 7.62 1.28 8.81
N MET A 66 7.08 2.19 8.00
CA MET A 66 7.78 2.62 6.79
C MET A 66 8.83 3.69 7.09
N TYR A 67 10.03 3.47 6.56
CA TYR A 67 11.11 4.44 6.61
C TYR A 67 11.19 5.24 5.31
N PHE A 68 11.14 6.56 5.43
CA PHE A 68 11.37 7.49 4.34
C PHE A 68 12.59 8.35 4.66
N ARG A 69 13.43 8.58 3.64
CA ARG A 69 14.54 9.53 3.79
C ARG A 69 13.98 10.94 4.05
N PRO A 70 14.49 11.69 5.03
CA PRO A 70 13.94 13.01 5.38
C PRO A 70 13.89 14.02 4.23
N GLU A 71 14.82 13.92 3.28
CA GLU A 71 14.93 14.80 2.11
C GLU A 71 14.00 14.38 0.96
N SER A 72 13.35 13.21 1.06
CA SER A 72 12.47 12.69 0.03
C SER A 72 11.04 13.18 0.22
N ASN A 73 10.42 13.62 -0.87
CA ASN A 73 8.99 13.92 -0.92
C ASN A 73 8.10 12.65 -0.98
N MET A 74 8.67 11.45 -1.06
CA MET A 74 7.92 10.20 -1.22
C MET A 74 6.87 10.00 -0.12
N ARG A 75 7.20 10.32 1.13
CA ARG A 75 6.22 10.19 2.23
C ARG A 75 4.96 11.01 1.97
N GLY A 76 5.12 12.25 1.49
CA GLY A 76 3.97 13.13 1.18
C GLY A 76 3.15 12.61 0.02
N LEU A 77 3.80 12.11 -1.04
CA LEU A 77 3.12 11.57 -2.22
C LEU A 77 2.31 10.32 -1.90
N VAL A 78 2.89 9.40 -1.13
CA VAL A 78 2.20 8.17 -0.70
C VAL A 78 1.06 8.49 0.25
N ASP A 79 1.28 9.40 1.21
CA ASP A 79 0.23 9.82 2.15
C ASP A 79 -0.98 10.41 1.40
N GLU A 80 -0.74 11.28 0.42
CA GLU A 80 -1.79 11.85 -0.42
C GLU A 80 -2.52 10.78 -1.23
N THR A 81 -1.77 9.84 -1.80
CA THR A 81 -2.32 8.70 -2.56
C THR A 81 -3.22 7.83 -1.68
N LEU A 82 -2.75 7.49 -0.48
CA LEU A 82 -3.52 6.70 0.48
C LEU A 82 -4.78 7.45 0.92
N ARG A 83 -4.72 8.78 1.12
CA ARG A 83 -5.92 9.60 1.41
C ARG A 83 -6.94 9.55 0.28
N ARG A 84 -6.53 9.60 -0.99
CA ARG A 84 -7.46 9.47 -2.13
C ARG A 84 -8.15 8.11 -2.13
N VAL A 85 -7.41 7.04 -1.85
CA VAL A 85 -7.98 5.69 -1.74
C VAL A 85 -8.97 5.59 -0.57
N GLU A 86 -8.63 6.15 0.59
CA GLU A 86 -9.52 6.22 1.77
C GLU A 86 -10.82 6.98 1.47
N GLN A 87 -10.72 8.16 0.82
CA GLN A 87 -11.89 8.95 0.44
C GLN A 87 -12.84 8.19 -0.50
N ARG A 88 -12.31 7.35 -1.40
CA ARG A 88 -13.14 6.52 -2.28
C ARG A 88 -13.91 5.44 -1.52
N ALA A 89 -13.40 4.98 -0.38
CA ALA A 89 -14.08 4.02 0.47
C ALA A 89 -15.24 4.64 1.28
N ASP A 90 -15.30 5.98 1.37
CA ASP A 90 -16.35 6.73 2.07
C ASP A 90 -17.57 7.06 1.20
N GLY A 91 -17.43 7.10 -0.13
CA GLY A 91 -18.51 7.39 -1.10
C GLY A 91 -19.00 6.16 -1.86
#